data_AF-A0A1G9IDP8-F1
#
_entry.id   AF-A0A1G9IDP8-F1
#
_cell.length_a   1.000
_cell.length_b   1.000
_cell.length_c   1.000
_cell.angle_alpha   90.00
_cell.angle_beta   90.00
_cell.angle_gamma   90.00
#
_symmetry.space_group_name_H-M   'P 1'
#
loop_
_entity.id
_entity.type
_entity.pdbx_description
1 polymer ?
#
loop_
_entity_poly.entity_id
_entity_poly.type
_entity_poly.pdbx_seq_one_letter_code
_entity_poly.pdbx_strand_id
1 'polypeptide(L)'
;MTALSDFSATPLAERACGTCTLCCRLPDIDALEKPANAWCRHCTGAGCRIYEDRPQLCRDFLCLWRTDETLGEAWDPARSHMMIYRQGPQVTVLVDPDHPDAWKRAPYAAVLQGWAREGEGGQYVIVFVGDAVFKVD
;
A
#
# COMPACT_ATOMS: atom_id res chain seq x y z
N MET A 1 -4.75 -23.79 19.78
CA MET A 1 -4.57 -23.74 18.31
C MET A 1 -5.72 -22.90 17.77
N THR A 2 -5.57 -21.58 17.84
CA THR A 2 -6.63 -20.64 17.50
C THR A 2 -6.47 -20.28 16.04
N ALA A 3 -7.56 -20.40 15.28
CA ALA A 3 -7.63 -20.20 13.85
C ALA A 3 -6.87 -18.93 13.41
N LEU A 4 -5.92 -19.11 12.49
CA LEU A 4 -5.45 -18.03 11.64
C LEU A 4 -6.67 -17.62 10.81
N SER A 5 -7.34 -16.55 11.23
CA SER A 5 -8.49 -15.99 10.52
C SER A 5 -8.03 -15.59 9.12
N ASP A 6 -8.48 -16.39 8.15
CA ASP A 6 -8.42 -16.13 6.71
C ASP A 6 -9.03 -14.76 6.41
N PHE A 7 -8.17 -13.74 6.29
CA PHE A 7 -8.51 -12.54 5.54
C PHE A 7 -7.76 -12.60 4.20
N SER A 8 -8.15 -13.56 3.36
CA SER A 8 -7.79 -13.48 1.95
C SER A 8 -8.64 -12.38 1.33
N ALA A 9 -8.04 -11.21 1.12
CA ALA A 9 -8.74 -10.07 0.55
C ALA A 9 -9.08 -10.36 -0.92
N THR A 10 -10.35 -10.24 -1.30
CA THR A 10 -10.78 -10.43 -2.69
C THR A 10 -10.51 -9.16 -3.50
N PRO A 11 -9.83 -9.24 -4.65
CA PRO A 11 -9.63 -8.07 -5.50
C PRO A 11 -10.96 -7.65 -6.16
N LEU A 12 -11.20 -6.34 -6.22
CA LEU A 12 -12.30 -5.75 -6.97
C LEU A 12 -12.07 -5.97 -8.47
N ALA A 13 -13.06 -6.56 -9.15
CA ALA A 13 -12.95 -6.98 -10.55
C ALA A 13 -12.72 -5.81 -11.52
N GLU A 14 -13.29 -4.63 -11.23
CA GLU A 14 -13.17 -3.43 -12.08
C GLU A 14 -11.84 -2.68 -11.91
N ARG A 15 -11.00 -3.10 -10.95
CA ARG A 15 -9.69 -2.48 -10.72
C ARG A 15 -8.60 -3.42 -11.19
N ALA A 16 -7.50 -2.85 -11.65
CA ALA A 16 -6.28 -3.57 -11.99
C ALA A 16 -5.08 -2.68 -11.63
N CYS A 17 -3.91 -3.28 -11.41
CA CYS A 17 -2.70 -2.50 -11.16
C CYS A 17 -2.32 -1.63 -12.37
N GLY A 18 -2.71 -2.02 -13.59
CA GLY A 18 -2.40 -1.27 -14.81
C GLY A 18 -0.89 -1.05 -14.95
N THR A 19 -0.47 0.21 -15.03
CA THR A 19 0.95 0.61 -15.09
C THR A 19 1.58 0.85 -13.72
N CYS A 20 0.81 0.77 -12.63
CA CYS A 20 1.30 1.02 -11.29
C CYS A 20 2.30 -0.06 -10.84
N THR A 21 3.45 0.38 -10.33
CA THR A 21 4.51 -0.50 -9.82
C THR A 21 5.02 -0.10 -8.42
N LEU A 22 4.25 0.66 -7.65
CA LEU A 22 4.69 1.15 -6.33
C LEU A 22 4.97 0.02 -5.32
N CYS A 23 4.30 -1.13 -5.42
CA CYS A 23 4.63 -2.31 -4.61
C CYS A 23 6.05 -2.86 -4.87
N CYS A 24 6.63 -2.56 -6.03
CA CYS A 24 8.01 -2.91 -6.35
C CYS A 24 9.04 -1.92 -5.80
N ARG A 25 8.62 -0.73 -5.32
CA ARG A 25 9.53 0.31 -4.80
C ARG A 25 9.39 0.45 -3.29
N LEU A 26 8.17 0.71 -2.81
CA LEU A 26 7.95 1.25 -1.47
C LEU A 26 8.23 0.27 -0.32
N PRO A 27 7.67 -0.95 -0.28
CA PRO A 27 7.83 -1.83 0.86
C PRO A 27 9.22 -2.47 0.87
N ASP A 28 9.71 -2.86 2.04
CA ASP A 28 10.81 -3.82 2.13
C ASP A 28 10.35 -5.23 1.70
N ILE A 29 11.19 -5.98 0.99
CA ILE A 29 10.91 -7.37 0.59
C ILE A 29 12.15 -8.24 0.84
N ASP A 30 12.21 -8.86 2.02
CA ASP A 30 13.27 -9.77 2.45
C ASP A 30 13.59 -10.86 1.42
N ALA A 31 12.56 -11.51 0.86
CA ALA A 31 12.71 -12.62 -0.10
C ALA A 31 13.42 -12.22 -1.41
N LEU A 32 13.55 -10.92 -1.67
CA LEU A 32 14.24 -10.36 -2.83
C LEU A 32 15.47 -9.56 -2.44
N GLU A 33 15.84 -9.53 -1.16
CA GLU A 33 16.87 -8.64 -0.59
C GLU A 33 16.64 -7.18 -1.03
N LYS A 34 15.38 -6.76 -1.05
CA LYS A 34 14.97 -5.48 -1.63
C LYS A 34 14.63 -4.50 -0.51
N PRO A 35 15.52 -3.54 -0.19
CA PRO A 35 15.23 -2.56 0.85
C PRO A 35 14.02 -1.70 0.51
N ALA A 36 13.33 -1.18 1.53
CA ALA A 36 12.27 -0.20 1.37
C ALA A 36 12.72 0.99 0.51
N ASN A 37 11.78 1.60 -0.22
CA ASN A 37 12.00 2.74 -1.12
C ASN A 37 12.96 2.52 -2.31
N ALA A 38 13.65 1.38 -2.40
CA ALA A 38 14.46 1.00 -3.54
C ALA A 38 13.65 0.20 -4.58
N TRP A 39 13.94 0.43 -5.86
CA TRP A 39 13.35 -0.32 -6.95
C TRP A 39 13.78 -1.79 -6.92
N CYS A 40 12.79 -2.69 -6.98
CA CYS A 40 13.04 -4.10 -7.21
C CYS A 40 13.79 -4.31 -8.54
N ARG A 41 14.89 -5.08 -8.51
CA ARG A 41 15.68 -5.42 -9.71
C ARG A 41 14.89 -6.13 -10.82
N HIS A 42 13.73 -6.69 -10.49
CA HIS A 42 12.84 -7.37 -11.43
C HIS A 42 11.75 -6.46 -11.99
N CYS A 43 11.58 -5.24 -11.47
CA CYS A 43 10.61 -4.29 -11.98
C CYS A 43 11.09 -3.73 -13.33
N THR A 44 10.21 -3.72 -14.33
CA THR A 44 10.47 -3.12 -15.66
C THR A 44 9.93 -1.69 -15.76
N GLY A 45 9.38 -1.15 -14.69
CA GLY A 45 8.61 0.11 -14.67
C GLY A 45 7.14 -0.07 -15.06
N ALA A 46 6.78 -1.17 -15.72
CA ALA A 46 5.40 -1.50 -16.11
C ALA A 46 4.93 -2.88 -15.61
N GLY A 47 5.78 -3.59 -14.85
CA GLY A 47 5.46 -4.93 -14.34
C GLY A 47 6.70 -5.66 -13.83
N CYS A 48 6.52 -6.93 -13.47
CA CYS A 48 7.60 -7.79 -12.99
C CYS A 48 8.14 -8.66 -14.13
N ARG A 49 9.46 -8.66 -14.36
CA ARG A 49 10.12 -9.52 -15.36
C ARG A 49 10.01 -11.00 -15.03
N ILE A 50 9.98 -11.35 -13.75
CA ILE A 50 9.85 -12.73 -13.26
C ILE A 50 8.42 -13.01 -12.77
N TYR A 51 7.41 -12.50 -13.47
CA TYR A 51 6.03 -12.55 -12.99
C TYR A 51 5.63 -13.95 -12.52
N GLU A 52 5.86 -14.98 -13.34
CA GLU A 52 5.53 -16.37 -13.00
C GLU A 52 6.38 -16.99 -11.89
N ASP A 53 7.51 -16.38 -11.51
CA ASP A 53 8.43 -16.87 -10.46
C ASP A 53 8.47 -15.92 -9.25
N ARG A 54 7.62 -14.89 -9.22
CA ARG A 54 7.60 -13.91 -8.12
C ARG A 54 7.37 -14.61 -6.76
N PRO A 55 8.02 -14.15 -5.68
CA PRO A 55 7.82 -14.73 -4.35
C PRO A 55 6.35 -14.71 -3.94
N GLN A 56 5.95 -15.62 -3.06
CA GLN A 56 4.57 -15.76 -2.60
C GLN A 56 4.00 -14.44 -2.06
N LEU A 57 4.79 -13.69 -1.29
CA LEU A 57 4.42 -12.35 -0.80
C LEU A 57 4.00 -11.41 -1.94
N CYS A 58 4.72 -11.39 -3.07
CA CYS A 58 4.37 -10.55 -4.22
C CYS A 58 3.15 -11.08 -4.99
N ARG A 59 2.78 -12.35 -4.85
CA ARG A 59 1.57 -12.92 -5.48
C ARG A 59 0.32 -12.57 -4.69
N ASP A 60 0.42 -12.69 -3.37
CA ASP A 60 -0.73 -12.58 -2.48
C ASP A 60 -1.04 -11.13 -2.10
N PHE A 61 -0.07 -10.23 -2.25
CA PHE A 61 -0.26 -8.84 -1.89
C PHE A 61 -1.27 -8.12 -2.80
N LEU A 62 -2.29 -7.55 -2.18
CA LEU A 62 -3.20 -6.59 -2.76
C LEU A 62 -3.18 -5.31 -1.91
N CYS A 63 -2.93 -4.15 -2.52
CA CYS A 63 -3.06 -2.89 -1.81
C CYS A 63 -4.54 -2.58 -1.53
N LEU A 64 -4.81 -1.73 -0.55
CA LEU A 64 -6.16 -1.41 -0.10
C LEU A 64 -7.05 -0.89 -1.25
N TRP A 65 -6.48 -0.14 -2.20
CA TRP A 65 -7.23 0.30 -3.38
C TRP A 65 -7.70 -0.86 -4.28
N ARG A 66 -7.01 -2.01 -4.29
CA ARG A 66 -7.46 -3.19 -5.04
C ARG A 66 -8.63 -3.91 -4.37
N THR A 67 -8.90 -3.67 -3.09
CA THR A 67 -9.82 -4.49 -2.28
C THR A 67 -10.93 -3.69 -1.60
N ASP A 68 -10.78 -2.37 -1.43
CA ASP A 68 -11.72 -1.50 -0.73
C ASP A 68 -12.45 -0.58 -1.72
N GLU A 69 -13.74 -0.85 -1.94
CA GLU A 69 -14.56 -0.13 -2.91
C GLU A 69 -14.83 1.32 -2.51
N THR A 70 -14.73 1.64 -1.21
CA THR A 70 -14.95 3.00 -0.69
C THR A 70 -13.85 3.97 -1.11
N LEU A 71 -12.68 3.45 -1.49
CA LEU A 71 -11.59 4.24 -2.05
C LEU A 71 -11.85 4.58 -3.52
N GLY A 72 -12.31 5.79 -3.80
CA GLY A 72 -12.47 6.28 -5.18
C GLY A 72 -11.16 6.35 -5.98
N GLU A 73 -11.25 6.64 -7.27
CA GLU A 73 -10.08 6.60 -8.18
C GLU A 73 -8.93 7.55 -7.79
N ALA A 74 -9.18 8.63 -7.05
CA ALA A 74 -8.12 9.49 -6.55
C ALA A 74 -7.09 8.71 -5.73
N TRP A 75 -7.49 7.59 -5.11
CA TRP A 75 -6.61 6.72 -4.31
C TRP A 75 -5.86 5.67 -5.12
N ASP A 76 -6.09 5.56 -6.44
CA ASP A 76 -5.25 4.74 -7.31
C ASP A 76 -3.78 5.12 -7.04
N PRO A 77 -2.91 4.17 -6.64
CA PRO A 77 -1.52 4.48 -6.30
C PRO A 77 -0.74 5.15 -7.45
N ALA A 78 -1.11 4.90 -8.72
CA ALA A 78 -0.51 5.60 -9.86
C ALA A 78 -0.82 7.11 -9.89
N ARG A 79 -1.90 7.54 -9.23
CA ARG A 79 -2.36 8.93 -9.15
C ARG A 79 -2.05 9.57 -7.81
N SER A 80 -2.25 8.82 -6.73
CA SER A 80 -2.07 9.30 -5.36
C SER A 80 -0.61 9.35 -4.92
N HIS A 81 0.27 8.60 -5.61
CA HIS A 81 1.65 8.36 -5.20
C HIS A 81 1.74 7.69 -3.81
N MET A 82 0.72 6.92 -3.43
CA MET A 82 0.64 6.25 -2.14
C MET A 82 0.17 4.81 -2.30
N MET A 83 0.82 3.89 -1.59
CA MET A 83 0.39 2.50 -1.45
C MET A 83 -0.11 2.25 -0.04
N ILE A 84 -1.36 1.80 0.09
CA ILE A 84 -2.03 1.63 1.38
C ILE A 84 -2.25 0.16 1.70
N TYR A 85 -1.87 -0.18 2.91
CA TYR A 85 -1.93 -1.43 3.64
C TYR A 85 -2.89 -1.57 4.82
N ARG A 86 -3.40 -2.75 5.17
CA ARG A 86 -3.90 -3.03 6.53
C ARG A 86 -3.18 -4.22 7.14
N GLN A 87 -2.75 -4.11 8.39
CA GLN A 87 -2.17 -5.18 9.19
C GLN A 87 -2.67 -5.08 10.63
N GLY A 88 -3.61 -5.94 11.00
CA GLY A 88 -4.34 -5.81 12.27
C GLY A 88 -4.99 -4.42 12.39
N PRO A 89 -4.82 -3.70 13.52
CA PRO A 89 -5.36 -2.36 13.69
C PRO A 89 -4.58 -1.27 12.91
N GLN A 90 -3.41 -1.56 12.36
CA GLN A 90 -2.62 -0.53 11.66
C GLN A 90 -3.05 -0.41 10.19
N VAL A 91 -3.42 0.81 9.79
CA VAL A 91 -3.43 1.24 8.39
C VAL A 91 -2.06 1.82 8.07
N THR A 92 -1.36 1.24 7.11
CA THR A 92 -0.04 1.72 6.68
C THR A 92 -0.16 2.44 5.36
N VAL A 93 0.35 3.66 5.28
CA VAL A 93 0.43 4.47 4.06
C VAL A 93 1.91 4.62 3.71
N LEU A 94 2.37 3.95 2.66
CA LEU A 94 3.70 4.20 2.10
C LEU A 94 3.57 5.27 1.02
N VAL A 95 4.26 6.40 1.17
CA VAL A 95 4.27 7.51 0.22
C VAL A 95 5.51 7.40 -0.65
N ASP A 96 5.36 7.62 -1.95
CA ASP A 96 6.51 7.73 -2.86
C ASP A 96 7.42 8.88 -2.42
N PRO A 97 8.72 8.63 -2.12
CA PRO A 97 9.66 9.67 -1.73
C PRO A 97 9.82 10.80 -2.75
N ASP A 98 9.52 10.54 -4.04
CA ASP A 98 9.55 11.58 -5.08
C ASP A 98 8.35 12.54 -4.99
N HIS A 99 7.33 12.18 -4.19
CA HIS A 99 6.10 12.94 -3.96
C HIS A 99 5.80 13.06 -2.44
N PRO A 100 6.73 13.58 -1.63
CA PRO A 100 6.72 13.41 -0.17
C PRO A 100 5.54 14.11 0.53
N ASP A 101 4.93 15.09 -0.12
CA ASP A 101 3.77 15.83 0.41
C ASP A 101 2.43 15.34 -0.15
N ALA A 102 2.41 14.27 -0.96
CA ALA A 102 1.16 13.80 -1.59
C ALA A 102 0.07 13.52 -0.56
N TRP A 103 0.41 12.84 0.54
CA TRP A 103 -0.52 12.49 1.62
C TRP A 103 -1.11 13.70 2.37
N LYS A 104 -0.48 14.88 2.29
CA LYS A 104 -0.94 16.11 2.94
C LYS A 104 -1.95 16.88 2.10
N ARG A 105 -2.12 16.53 0.83
CA ARG A 105 -3.01 17.23 -0.11
C ARG A 105 -4.44 16.73 0.03
N ALA A 106 -5.40 17.56 -0.37
CA ALA A 106 -6.78 17.12 -0.51
C ALA A 106 -6.90 16.09 -1.68
N PRO A 107 -7.73 15.04 -1.55
CA PRO A 107 -8.61 14.75 -0.40
C PRO A 107 -7.94 13.98 0.74
N TYR A 108 -6.68 13.53 0.56
CA TYR A 108 -6.06 12.49 1.38
C TYR A 108 -5.91 12.86 2.85
N ALA A 109 -5.39 14.06 3.16
CA ALA A 109 -5.09 14.43 4.55
C ALA A 109 -6.30 14.32 5.48
N ALA A 110 -7.45 14.86 5.05
CA ALA A 110 -8.69 14.83 5.84
C ALA A 110 -9.21 13.40 6.01
N VAL A 111 -9.12 12.57 4.98
CA VAL A 111 -9.57 11.17 5.04
C VAL A 111 -8.67 10.33 5.95
N LEU A 112 -7.35 10.48 5.86
CA LEU A 112 -6.41 9.77 6.74
C LEU A 112 -6.61 10.16 8.20
N GLN A 113 -6.89 11.45 8.48
CA GLN A 113 -7.27 11.91 9.82
C GLN A 113 -8.60 11.30 10.29
N GLY A 114 -9.60 11.25 9.41
CA GLY A 114 -10.87 10.56 9.70
C GLY A 114 -10.65 9.11 10.10
N TRP A 115 -9.87 8.35 9.33
CA TRP A 115 -9.53 6.96 9.66
C TRP A 115 -8.78 6.80 10.98
N ALA A 116 -7.94 7.75 11.35
CA ALA A 116 -7.21 7.72 12.62
C ALA A 116 -8.13 8.00 13.83
N ARG A 117 -9.12 8.87 13.66
CA ARG A 117 -10.04 9.28 14.75
C ARG A 117 -11.22 8.35 14.94
N GLU A 118 -11.78 7.88 13.83
CA GLU A 118 -13.04 7.13 13.78
C GLU A 118 -12.81 5.63 13.61
N GLY A 119 -11.55 5.20 13.61
CA GLY A 119 -11.16 3.81 13.42
C GLY A 119 -11.75 2.88 14.48
N GLU A 120 -12.54 1.89 14.04
CA GLU A 120 -13.05 0.84 14.91
C GLU A 120 -11.91 -0.03 15.48
N GLY A 121 -12.14 -0.63 16.65
CA GLY A 121 -11.21 -1.61 17.22
C GLY A 121 -9.82 -1.07 17.61
N GLY A 122 -9.69 0.26 17.78
CA GLY A 122 -8.41 0.89 18.09
C GLY A 122 -7.49 1.04 16.87
N GLN A 123 -8.07 1.09 15.67
CA GLN A 123 -7.34 1.33 14.43
C GLN A 123 -6.54 2.64 14.50
N TYR A 124 -5.35 2.65 13.90
CA TYR A 124 -4.51 3.85 13.76
C TYR A 124 -3.83 3.88 12.40
N VAL A 125 -3.42 5.08 11.97
CA VAL A 125 -2.80 5.30 10.67
C VAL A 125 -1.34 5.71 10.84
N ILE A 126 -0.43 4.99 10.18
CA ILE A 126 0.98 5.32 10.09
C ILE A 126 1.34 5.66 8.65
N VAL A 127 1.95 6.81 8.44
CA VAL A 127 2.44 7.28 7.15
C VAL A 127 3.97 7.19 7.13
N PHE A 128 4.52 6.55 6.12
CA PHE A 128 5.96 6.48 5.85
C PHE A 128 6.29 7.33 4.62
N VAL A 129 7.30 8.19 4.73
CA VAL A 129 7.85 8.99 3.63
C VAL A 129 9.37 8.83 3.64
N GLY A 130 9.88 7.93 2.80
CA GLY A 130 11.28 7.51 2.93
C GLY A 130 11.50 6.87 4.31
N ASP A 131 12.45 7.41 5.08
CA ASP A 131 12.74 6.99 6.47
C ASP A 131 11.91 7.75 7.51
N ALA A 132 11.17 8.79 7.11
CA ALA A 132 10.32 9.56 8.01
C ALA A 132 9.02 8.81 8.31
N VAL A 133 8.63 8.79 9.58
CA VAL A 133 7.43 8.09 10.06
C VAL A 133 6.52 9.08 10.79
N PHE A 134 5.24 9.11 10.42
CA PHE A 134 4.23 9.96 11.02
C PHE A 134 3.07 9.09 11.51
N LYS A 135 2.70 9.24 12.78
CA LYS A 135 1.40 8.79 13.25
C LYS A 135 0.39 9.91 12.98
N VAL A 136 -0.74 9.57 12.35
CA VAL A 136 -1.82 10.54 12.08
C VAL A 136 -2.75 10.59 13.29
N ASP A 137 -3.19 11.79 13.65
CA ASP A 137 -4.07 12.11 14.80
C ASP A 137 -5.46 12.64 14.39
#